data_AF-A0A3D4CL10-F1
#
_entry.id   AF-A0A3D4CL10-F1
#
_cell.length_a   1.000
_cell.length_b   1.000
_cell.length_c   1.000
_cell.angle_alpha   90.00
_cell.angle_beta   90.00
_cell.angle_gamma   90.00
#
_symmetry.space_group_name_H-M   'P 1'
#
loop_
_entity.id
_entity.type
_entity.pdbx_description
1 polymer ?
#
loop_
_entity_poly.entity_id
_entity_poly.type
_entity_poly.pdbx_seq_one_letter_code
_entity_poly.pdbx_strand_id
1 'polypeptide(L)'
;SKWDTIIKPIGIQGTNHAQITISNYPNLNLGHRLNYLIHYPYGCIEQTVSSAFPQLYLNDLVELSKIQKDETQSNIENTLKRLKMFQTPSGGFTYWPESNSDIHEWATSYAGHFMLEAKKKGFLLPANMLKKWMDYQKHQANKWSPKYNAGYKSELTQAYRLFTLALAGKPEIGAMNRLRENGLSSNISKWLLVNAYYVAGKKTIAEKMMPAEIKKILPYRDWSYTFGSDIRDEAIILYALVNMKKWNMTNALIKSLSKNLNSNRWMSTQETAFSLLALSKYVLANGKGNISADIKIGNKTQHISSNKSSVTIPVNTFNKPISVVNKNTNSLIVELSNYGKPLTYEKTGADNLTMKINYTDLQGNPVDISNIKQNQDIVAQVYIKHPGILPDYENMALTQIFPSGFEITNPRMDNIERYKSSSSDYQDVRDDRVVTFFSLKKGDSKTFYILLNAAYAGEYFFPPVKCEAMYDGSVYAVSKGGKTVIYK
;
A
#
# COMPACT_ATOMS: atom_id res chain seq x y z
N SER A 1 19.91 12.05 28.97
CA SER A 1 20.29 12.82 27.75
C SER A 1 19.21 13.85 27.44
N LYS A 2 19.55 14.92 26.70
CA LYS A 2 18.63 16.02 26.35
C LYS A 2 18.70 16.31 24.85
N TRP A 3 17.55 16.57 24.23
CA TRP A 3 17.41 17.01 22.85
C TRP A 3 16.62 18.31 22.80
N ASP A 4 16.99 19.25 21.92
CA ASP A 4 16.41 20.59 21.83
C ASP A 4 16.17 20.99 20.36
N THR A 5 15.07 21.69 20.07
CA THR A 5 14.79 22.23 18.73
C THR A 5 13.78 23.39 18.73
N ILE A 6 13.56 24.00 17.57
CA ILE A 6 12.47 24.95 17.28
C ILE A 6 11.83 24.54 15.95
N ILE A 7 10.49 24.44 15.92
CA ILE A 7 9.74 24.10 14.71
C ILE A 7 9.08 25.33 14.07
N LYS A 8 9.23 25.49 12.76
CA LYS A 8 8.53 26.50 11.95
C LYS A 8 7.37 25.86 11.17
N PRO A 9 6.24 26.54 10.95
CA PRO A 9 5.13 25.98 10.17
C PRO A 9 5.53 25.84 8.68
N ILE A 10 4.99 24.84 7.99
CA ILE A 10 5.20 24.60 6.55
C ILE A 10 3.86 24.56 5.80
N GLY A 11 3.79 25.08 4.58
CA GLY A 11 2.56 25.08 3.76
C GLY A 11 1.56 26.19 4.10
N ILE A 12 0.34 26.06 3.59
CA ILE A 12 -0.75 27.05 3.72
C ILE A 12 -1.08 27.28 5.21
N GLN A 13 -1.21 28.55 5.60
CA GLN A 13 -1.58 28.94 6.95
C GLN A 13 -2.92 28.31 7.37
N GLY A 14 -2.98 27.78 8.59
CA GLY A 14 -4.17 27.11 9.13
C GLY A 14 -4.29 25.63 8.76
N THR A 15 -3.40 25.12 7.90
CA THR A 15 -3.29 23.67 7.60
C THR A 15 -2.14 23.00 8.35
N ASN A 16 -1.38 23.79 9.11
CA ASN A 16 -0.13 23.36 9.74
C ASN A 16 -0.41 22.60 11.03
N HIS A 17 0.22 21.44 11.19
CA HIS A 17 0.23 20.71 12.45
C HIS A 17 1.57 20.00 12.63
N ALA A 18 1.98 19.78 13.88
CA ALA A 18 3.22 19.09 14.20
C ALA A 18 3.02 18.10 15.34
N GLN A 19 3.92 17.13 15.44
CA GLN A 19 3.90 16.14 16.51
C GLN A 19 5.32 15.69 16.85
N ILE A 20 5.52 15.30 18.10
CA ILE A 20 6.76 14.68 18.58
C ILE A 20 6.45 13.23 18.93
N THR A 21 7.20 12.32 18.34
CA THR A 21 7.15 10.89 18.66
C THR A 21 8.40 10.51 19.43
N ILE A 22 8.21 9.90 20.60
CA ILE A 22 9.29 9.35 21.43
C ILE A 22 9.17 7.83 21.39
N SER A 23 10.23 7.12 21.03
CA SER A 23 10.23 5.66 20.93
C SER A 23 11.50 5.03 21.50
N ASN A 24 11.42 3.75 21.84
CA ASN A 24 12.56 2.91 22.24
C ASN A 24 13.05 1.98 21.12
N TYR A 25 12.52 2.16 19.90
CA TYR A 25 12.84 1.40 18.69
C TYR A 25 13.09 2.37 17.52
N PRO A 26 13.85 1.95 16.49
CA PRO A 26 14.09 2.77 15.29
C PRO A 26 12.79 3.30 14.72
N ASN A 27 12.73 4.61 14.42
CA ASN A 27 11.49 5.20 13.95
C ASN A 27 10.90 4.41 12.77
N LEU A 28 9.61 4.10 12.85
CA LEU A 28 8.88 3.36 11.82
C LEU A 28 8.11 4.30 10.88
N ASN A 29 8.13 5.61 11.16
CA ASN A 29 7.38 6.64 10.45
C ASN A 29 5.90 6.24 10.27
N LEU A 30 5.31 5.66 11.33
CA LEU A 30 4.01 5.02 11.31
C LEU A 30 2.94 5.97 10.81
N GLY A 31 2.88 7.19 11.36
CA GLY A 31 1.88 8.19 11.00
C GLY A 31 1.85 8.49 9.50
N HIS A 32 3.00 8.84 8.91
CA HIS A 32 3.08 9.15 7.48
C HIS A 32 2.76 7.94 6.60
N ARG A 33 3.33 6.77 6.92
CA ARG A 33 3.21 5.56 6.08
C ARG A 33 1.83 4.91 6.18
N LEU A 34 1.19 4.92 7.36
CA LEU A 34 -0.20 4.52 7.52
C LEU A 34 -1.14 5.49 6.81
N ASN A 35 -0.91 6.80 6.95
CA ASN A 35 -1.73 7.79 6.27
C ASN A 35 -1.69 7.61 4.75
N TYR A 36 -0.50 7.30 4.19
CA TYR A 36 -0.34 6.93 2.79
C TYR A 36 -1.16 5.68 2.41
N LEU A 37 -1.10 4.62 3.21
CA LEU A 37 -1.82 3.37 2.95
C LEU A 37 -3.35 3.54 3.04
N ILE A 38 -3.84 4.30 4.01
CA ILE A 38 -5.28 4.53 4.25
C ILE A 38 -5.90 5.38 3.13
N HIS A 39 -5.19 6.41 2.69
CA HIS A 39 -5.67 7.33 1.65
C HIS A 39 -5.25 6.92 0.24
N TYR A 40 -4.66 5.72 0.09
CA TYR A 40 -4.28 5.24 -1.22
C TYR A 40 -5.55 5.09 -2.08
N PRO A 41 -5.62 5.74 -3.26
CA PRO A 41 -6.90 6.04 -3.91
C PRO A 41 -7.55 4.86 -4.63
N TYR A 42 -6.81 3.76 -4.80
CA TYR A 42 -7.23 2.62 -5.62
C TYR A 42 -7.79 1.49 -4.76
N GLY A 43 -8.71 0.72 -5.33
CA GLY A 43 -9.58 -0.19 -4.57
C GLY A 43 -9.36 -1.68 -4.85
N CYS A 44 -8.20 -2.10 -5.35
CA CYS A 44 -7.93 -3.53 -5.57
C CYS A 44 -7.78 -4.27 -4.24
N ILE A 45 -7.80 -5.61 -4.27
CA ILE A 45 -7.69 -6.42 -3.07
C ILE A 45 -6.37 -6.20 -2.32
N GLU A 46 -5.26 -6.04 -3.05
CA GLU A 46 -3.93 -5.82 -2.47
C GLU A 46 -3.95 -4.55 -1.60
N GLN A 47 -4.47 -3.46 -2.16
CA GLN A 47 -4.54 -2.15 -1.50
C GLN A 47 -5.52 -2.15 -0.35
N THR A 48 -6.68 -2.78 -0.55
CA THR A 48 -7.71 -2.96 0.47
C THR A 48 -7.09 -3.64 1.71
N VAL A 49 -6.32 -4.72 1.51
CA VAL A 49 -5.63 -5.40 2.61
C VAL A 49 -4.49 -4.55 3.16
N SER A 50 -3.63 -3.99 2.31
CA SER A 50 -2.46 -3.18 2.71
C SER A 50 -2.85 -1.97 3.56
N SER A 51 -4.00 -1.36 3.30
CA SER A 51 -4.53 -0.24 4.10
C SER A 51 -4.74 -0.60 5.58
N ALA A 52 -5.19 -1.83 5.87
CA ALA A 52 -5.59 -2.26 7.21
C ALA A 52 -4.61 -3.22 7.88
N PHE A 53 -3.74 -3.91 7.13
CA PHE A 53 -2.89 -4.97 7.69
C PHE A 53 -1.97 -4.46 8.81
N PRO A 54 -1.23 -3.35 8.65
CA PRO A 54 -0.41 -2.83 9.75
C PRO A 54 -1.24 -2.34 10.94
N GLN A 55 -2.50 -1.94 10.70
CA GLN A 55 -3.37 -1.40 11.74
C GLN A 55 -3.71 -2.44 12.83
N LEU A 56 -3.67 -3.74 12.51
CA LEU A 56 -3.89 -4.85 13.44
C LEU A 56 -2.97 -4.82 14.69
N TYR A 57 -1.85 -4.12 14.61
CA TYR A 57 -0.82 -4.09 15.66
C TYR A 57 -0.62 -2.71 16.29
N LEU A 58 -1.34 -1.67 15.82
CA LEU A 58 -1.10 -0.30 16.26
C LEU A 58 -1.39 -0.09 17.74
N ASN A 59 -2.53 -0.59 18.21
CA ASN A 59 -2.95 -0.44 19.61
C ASN A 59 -1.99 -1.11 20.60
N ASP A 60 -1.23 -2.13 20.16
CA ASP A 60 -0.23 -2.78 20.99
C ASP A 60 1.08 -1.97 21.05
N LEU A 61 1.36 -1.21 20.00
CA LEU A 61 2.67 -0.61 19.76
C LEU A 61 2.74 0.86 20.17
N VAL A 62 1.66 1.61 19.94
CA VAL A 62 1.56 3.06 20.18
C VAL A 62 0.38 3.35 21.12
N GLU A 63 0.53 4.37 21.95
CA GLU A 63 -0.61 4.92 22.70
C GLU A 63 -1.56 5.64 21.73
N LEU A 64 -2.77 5.10 21.54
CA LEU A 64 -3.78 5.66 20.66
C LEU A 64 -4.86 6.41 21.46
N SER A 65 -5.29 7.56 20.96
CA SER A 65 -6.52 8.21 21.44
C SER A 65 -7.75 7.35 21.17
N LYS A 66 -8.88 7.66 21.83
CA LYS A 66 -10.14 6.93 21.62
C LYS A 66 -10.59 6.98 20.16
N ILE A 67 -10.52 8.15 19.53
CA ILE A 67 -10.86 8.36 18.12
C ILE A 67 -10.00 7.46 17.22
N GLN A 68 -8.68 7.45 17.42
CA GLN A 68 -7.77 6.62 16.62
C GLN A 68 -8.03 5.12 16.80
N LYS A 69 -8.41 4.67 18.01
CA LYS A 69 -8.79 3.28 18.26
C LYS A 69 -10.06 2.91 17.48
N ASP A 70 -11.06 3.78 17.50
CA ASP A 70 -12.34 3.56 16.82
C ASP A 70 -12.18 3.60 15.29
N GLU A 71 -11.39 4.53 14.76
CA GLU A 71 -11.01 4.59 13.33
C GLU A 71 -10.26 3.32 12.90
N THR A 72 -9.27 2.89 13.68
CA THR A 72 -8.50 1.66 13.42
C THR A 72 -9.41 0.44 13.37
N GLN A 73 -10.29 0.30 14.37
CA GLN A 73 -11.26 -0.79 14.42
C GLN A 73 -12.20 -0.77 13.20
N SER A 74 -12.77 0.40 12.88
CA SER A 74 -13.65 0.58 11.73
C SER A 74 -12.95 0.22 10.41
N ASN A 75 -11.72 0.67 10.21
CA ASN A 75 -10.92 0.35 9.02
C ASN A 75 -10.75 -1.16 8.85
N ILE A 76 -10.37 -1.87 9.93
CA ILE A 76 -10.15 -3.32 9.89
C ILE A 76 -11.47 -4.05 9.58
N GLU A 77 -12.56 -3.69 10.26
CA GLU A 77 -13.88 -4.30 10.06
C GLU A 77 -14.41 -4.05 8.64
N ASN A 78 -14.24 -2.83 8.11
CA ASN A 78 -14.66 -2.48 6.77
C ASN A 78 -13.83 -3.21 5.71
N THR A 79 -12.52 -3.35 5.91
CA THR A 79 -11.66 -4.18 5.05
C THR A 79 -12.14 -5.63 5.04
N LEU A 80 -12.40 -6.23 6.22
CA LEU A 80 -12.91 -7.60 6.32
C LEU A 80 -14.27 -7.77 5.61
N LYS A 81 -15.17 -6.80 5.73
CA LYS A 81 -16.46 -6.79 5.00
C LYS A 81 -16.23 -6.70 3.49
N ARG A 82 -15.36 -5.78 3.06
CA ARG A 82 -15.04 -5.52 1.64
C ARG A 82 -14.41 -6.72 0.96
N LEU A 83 -13.62 -7.54 1.67
CA LEU A 83 -13.06 -8.78 1.13
C LEU A 83 -14.12 -9.73 0.53
N LYS A 84 -15.38 -9.68 0.99
CA LYS A 84 -16.48 -10.46 0.40
C LYS A 84 -16.66 -10.17 -1.09
N MET A 85 -16.49 -8.92 -1.49
CA MET A 85 -16.70 -8.48 -2.87
C MET A 85 -15.65 -9.05 -3.84
N PHE A 86 -14.53 -9.56 -3.32
CA PHE A 86 -13.47 -10.17 -4.12
C PHE A 86 -13.50 -11.69 -4.10
N GLN A 87 -14.20 -12.31 -3.14
CA GLN A 87 -14.15 -13.76 -2.98
C GLN A 87 -15.05 -14.45 -4.01
N THR A 88 -14.47 -15.33 -4.81
CA THR A 88 -15.22 -16.13 -5.78
C THR A 88 -15.93 -17.30 -5.09
N PRO A 89 -16.91 -17.94 -5.77
CA PRO A 89 -17.56 -19.15 -5.24
C PRO A 89 -16.60 -20.29 -4.88
N SER A 90 -15.47 -20.41 -5.59
CA SER A 90 -14.44 -21.43 -5.31
C SER A 90 -13.59 -21.12 -4.08
N GLY A 91 -13.67 -19.90 -3.52
CA GLY A 91 -13.04 -19.49 -2.27
C GLY A 91 -11.75 -18.68 -2.43
N GLY A 92 -11.19 -18.60 -3.63
CA GLY A 92 -10.10 -17.69 -3.97
C GLY A 92 -10.59 -16.26 -4.19
N PHE A 93 -9.66 -15.31 -4.38
CA PHE A 93 -9.99 -13.91 -4.51
C PHE A 93 -9.56 -13.32 -5.86
N THR A 94 -10.43 -12.54 -6.49
CA THR A 94 -10.12 -11.73 -7.68
C THR A 94 -9.31 -10.49 -7.31
N TYR A 95 -8.67 -9.87 -8.30
CA TYR A 95 -7.89 -8.66 -8.08
C TYR A 95 -8.78 -7.41 -7.88
N TRP A 96 -9.82 -7.27 -8.72
CA TRP A 96 -10.82 -6.22 -8.64
C TRP A 96 -12.11 -6.74 -7.99
N PRO A 97 -12.85 -5.88 -7.26
CA PRO A 97 -14.10 -6.29 -6.62
C PRO A 97 -15.16 -6.60 -7.68
N GLU A 98 -16.03 -7.56 -7.38
CA GLU A 98 -17.19 -7.94 -8.23
C GLU A 98 -16.81 -8.28 -9.68
N SER A 99 -15.55 -8.66 -9.88
CA SER A 99 -15.00 -8.99 -11.18
C SER A 99 -15.25 -10.45 -11.52
N ASN A 100 -15.54 -10.74 -12.79
CA ASN A 100 -15.52 -12.09 -13.35
C ASN A 100 -14.11 -12.51 -13.83
N SER A 101 -13.08 -11.75 -13.46
CA SER A 101 -11.68 -12.04 -13.78
C SER A 101 -11.16 -13.28 -13.05
N ASP A 102 -10.02 -13.77 -13.51
CA ASP A 102 -9.31 -14.86 -12.84
C ASP A 102 -8.96 -14.54 -11.37
N ILE A 103 -8.83 -15.61 -10.60
CA ILE A 103 -8.37 -15.56 -9.21
C ILE A 103 -6.90 -15.16 -9.21
N HIS A 104 -6.58 -14.22 -8.33
CA HIS A 104 -5.22 -13.75 -8.15
C HIS A 104 -4.57 -14.48 -6.95
N GLU A 105 -3.68 -15.43 -7.22
CA GLU A 105 -3.20 -16.40 -6.22
C GLU A 105 -2.34 -15.77 -5.11
N TRP A 106 -1.48 -14.81 -5.46
CA TRP A 106 -0.68 -14.07 -4.47
C TRP A 106 -1.58 -13.26 -3.53
N ALA A 107 -2.46 -12.43 -4.09
CA ALA A 107 -3.47 -11.67 -3.37
C ALA A 107 -4.39 -12.55 -2.52
N THR A 108 -4.76 -13.74 -3.01
CA THR A 108 -5.53 -14.72 -2.24
C THR A 108 -4.80 -15.15 -0.98
N SER A 109 -3.50 -15.44 -1.08
CA SER A 109 -2.67 -15.76 0.09
C SER A 109 -2.50 -14.54 1.01
N TYR A 110 -2.35 -13.33 0.45
CA TYR A 110 -2.20 -12.08 1.19
C TYR A 110 -3.46 -11.73 2.02
N ALA A 111 -4.64 -11.79 1.41
CA ALA A 111 -5.92 -11.60 2.10
C ALA A 111 -6.14 -12.67 3.18
N GLY A 112 -5.78 -13.92 2.88
CA GLY A 112 -5.76 -15.01 3.85
C GLY A 112 -4.90 -14.73 5.08
N HIS A 113 -3.67 -14.26 4.85
CA HIS A 113 -2.75 -13.89 5.93
C HIS A 113 -3.34 -12.78 6.81
N PHE A 114 -3.91 -11.74 6.21
CA PHE A 114 -4.59 -10.68 6.95
C PHE A 114 -5.78 -11.21 7.76
N MET A 115 -6.67 -12.02 7.16
CA MET A 115 -7.82 -12.62 7.86
C MET A 115 -7.39 -13.46 9.07
N LEU A 116 -6.31 -14.24 8.93
CA LEU A 116 -5.79 -15.07 10.01
C LEU A 116 -5.24 -14.24 11.17
N GLU A 117 -4.48 -13.17 10.86
CA GLU A 117 -3.95 -12.26 11.86
C GLU A 117 -5.05 -11.43 12.52
N ALA A 118 -6.05 -10.98 11.76
CA ALA A 118 -7.23 -10.28 12.28
C ALA A 118 -8.03 -11.16 13.23
N LYS A 119 -8.28 -12.42 12.85
CA LYS A 119 -8.93 -13.41 13.74
C LYS A 119 -8.14 -13.62 15.02
N LYS A 120 -6.81 -13.71 14.94
CA LYS A 120 -5.93 -13.84 16.11
C LYS A 120 -6.01 -12.62 17.04
N LYS A 121 -6.30 -11.43 16.50
CA LYS A 121 -6.56 -10.19 17.25
C LYS A 121 -7.99 -10.06 17.78
N GLY A 122 -8.84 -11.05 17.54
CA GLY A 122 -10.22 -11.08 18.05
C GLY A 122 -11.27 -10.47 17.12
N PHE A 123 -10.90 -10.08 15.89
CA PHE A 123 -11.88 -9.58 14.92
C PHE A 123 -12.75 -10.71 14.39
N LEU A 124 -14.04 -10.41 14.20
CA LEU A 124 -14.99 -11.33 13.59
C LEU A 124 -14.81 -11.35 12.08
N LEU A 125 -14.63 -12.54 11.53
CA LEU A 125 -14.58 -12.74 10.09
C LEU A 125 -16.00 -12.99 9.55
N PRO A 126 -16.29 -12.55 8.31
CA PRO A 126 -17.46 -12.99 7.58
C PRO A 126 -17.69 -14.51 7.61
N ALA A 127 -18.96 -14.89 7.77
CA ALA A 127 -19.37 -16.30 7.79
C ALA A 127 -18.87 -17.06 6.55
N ASN A 128 -18.33 -18.26 6.76
CA ASN A 128 -17.79 -19.17 5.74
C ASN A 128 -16.62 -18.66 4.88
N MET A 129 -16.25 -17.38 4.95
CA MET A 129 -15.18 -16.79 4.12
C MET A 129 -13.84 -17.51 4.36
N LEU A 130 -13.44 -17.65 5.62
CA LEU A 130 -12.18 -18.32 5.96
C LEU A 130 -12.20 -19.82 5.58
N LYS A 131 -13.34 -20.50 5.74
CA LYS A 131 -13.48 -21.91 5.37
C LYS A 131 -13.28 -22.10 3.86
N LYS A 132 -14.02 -21.34 3.04
CA LYS A 132 -13.88 -21.38 1.58
C LYS A 132 -12.45 -21.07 1.12
N TRP A 133 -11.82 -20.07 1.74
CA TRP A 133 -10.43 -19.74 1.46
C TRP A 133 -9.46 -20.89 1.79
N MET A 134 -9.63 -21.56 2.94
CA MET A 134 -8.82 -22.73 3.29
C MET A 134 -9.02 -23.89 2.30
N ASP A 135 -10.27 -24.16 1.92
CA ASP A 135 -10.61 -25.23 0.96
C ASP A 135 -9.95 -24.96 -0.40
N TYR A 136 -10.05 -23.71 -0.90
CA TYR A 136 -9.39 -23.25 -2.11
C TYR A 136 -7.86 -23.42 -2.03
N GLN A 137 -7.24 -22.86 -1.00
CA GLN A 137 -5.78 -22.90 -0.83
C GLN A 137 -5.27 -24.34 -0.71
N LYS A 138 -5.99 -25.21 0.01
CA LYS A 138 -5.63 -26.63 0.11
C LYS A 138 -5.69 -27.33 -1.24
N HIS A 139 -6.74 -27.09 -2.02
CA HIS A 139 -6.86 -27.64 -3.36
C HIS A 139 -5.71 -27.18 -4.26
N GLN A 140 -5.43 -25.88 -4.32
CA GLN A 140 -4.34 -25.36 -5.15
C GLN A 140 -2.96 -25.82 -4.67
N ALA A 141 -2.75 -25.93 -3.35
CA ALA A 141 -1.49 -26.43 -2.79
C ALA A 141 -1.21 -27.87 -3.23
N ASN A 142 -2.24 -28.71 -3.34
CA ASN A 142 -2.11 -30.09 -3.77
C ASN A 142 -2.03 -30.24 -5.29
N LYS A 143 -2.72 -29.38 -6.06
CA LYS A 143 -2.64 -29.34 -7.52
C LYS A 143 -1.27 -28.87 -8.04
N TRP A 144 -0.58 -28.00 -7.30
CA TRP A 144 0.70 -27.44 -7.72
C TRP A 144 1.74 -28.52 -8.00
N SER A 145 2.39 -28.45 -9.16
CA SER A 145 3.44 -29.36 -9.60
C SER A 145 4.56 -28.62 -10.32
N PRO A 146 5.84 -28.89 -10.02
CA PRO A 146 6.97 -28.23 -10.66
C PRO A 146 6.98 -28.42 -12.18
N LYS A 147 6.42 -29.53 -12.69
CA LYS A 147 6.31 -29.83 -14.13
C LYS A 147 5.46 -28.81 -14.88
N TYR A 148 4.37 -28.35 -14.27
CA TYR A 148 3.39 -27.45 -14.90
C TYR A 148 3.51 -26.02 -14.37
N ASN A 149 4.17 -25.84 -13.24
CA ASN A 149 4.24 -24.58 -12.50
C ASN A 149 5.71 -24.24 -12.20
N ALA A 150 6.47 -23.98 -13.26
CA ALA A 150 7.88 -23.62 -13.17
C ALA A 150 8.08 -22.12 -12.89
N GLY A 151 9.27 -21.77 -12.40
CA GLY A 151 9.71 -20.39 -12.24
C GLY A 151 9.43 -19.78 -10.87
N TYR A 152 10.20 -18.76 -10.53
CA TYR A 152 10.26 -18.20 -9.19
C TYR A 152 8.90 -17.69 -8.66
N LYS A 153 8.06 -17.08 -9.52
CA LYS A 153 6.75 -16.52 -9.13
C LYS A 153 5.80 -17.63 -8.68
N SER A 154 5.82 -18.76 -9.38
CA SER A 154 5.04 -19.95 -9.05
C SER A 154 5.49 -20.54 -7.71
N GLU A 155 6.80 -20.74 -7.53
CA GLU A 155 7.37 -21.22 -6.28
C GLU A 155 7.04 -20.31 -5.10
N LEU A 156 7.15 -18.99 -5.30
CA LEU A 156 6.90 -17.97 -4.30
C LEU A 156 5.42 -17.94 -3.88
N THR A 157 4.51 -18.01 -4.85
CA THR A 157 3.07 -18.11 -4.60
C THR A 157 2.73 -19.39 -3.82
N GLN A 158 3.31 -20.54 -4.23
CA GLN A 158 3.10 -21.80 -3.53
C GLN A 158 3.68 -21.76 -2.10
N ALA A 159 4.88 -21.22 -1.90
CA ALA A 159 5.48 -21.09 -0.58
C ALA A 159 4.62 -20.23 0.35
N TYR A 160 4.07 -19.12 -0.17
CA TYR A 160 3.21 -18.24 0.62
C TYR A 160 1.88 -18.89 0.98
N ARG A 161 1.27 -19.62 0.03
CA ARG A 161 0.09 -20.45 0.25
C ARG A 161 0.32 -21.49 1.36
N LEU A 162 1.43 -22.22 1.30
CA LEU A 162 1.76 -23.23 2.30
C LEU A 162 2.01 -22.62 3.68
N PHE A 163 2.69 -21.46 3.74
CA PHE A 163 2.86 -20.71 4.97
C PHE A 163 1.52 -20.29 5.58
N THR A 164 0.62 -19.72 4.79
CA THR A 164 -0.69 -19.25 5.29
C THR A 164 -1.61 -20.41 5.68
N LEU A 165 -1.55 -21.56 5.00
CA LEU A 165 -2.22 -22.80 5.43
C LEU A 165 -1.68 -23.34 6.76
N ALA A 166 -0.35 -23.31 6.96
CA ALA A 166 0.26 -23.66 8.24
C ALA A 166 -0.18 -22.68 9.35
N LEU A 167 -0.22 -21.37 9.05
CA LEU A 167 -0.72 -20.34 9.97
C LEU A 167 -2.19 -20.54 10.34
N ALA A 168 -3.00 -21.08 9.42
CA ALA A 168 -4.39 -21.47 9.67
C ALA A 168 -4.54 -22.75 10.52
N GLY A 169 -3.44 -23.42 10.88
CA GLY A 169 -3.46 -24.70 11.59
C GLY A 169 -3.82 -25.90 10.68
N LYS A 170 -3.70 -25.74 9.35
CA LYS A 170 -3.97 -26.77 8.34
C LYS A 170 -2.76 -26.98 7.42
N PRO A 171 -1.57 -27.33 7.95
CA PRO A 171 -0.38 -27.47 7.13
C PRO A 171 -0.49 -28.64 6.15
N GLU A 172 -0.20 -28.39 4.87
CA GLU A 172 -0.16 -29.42 3.82
C GLU A 172 1.28 -29.97 3.69
N ILE A 173 1.69 -30.81 4.64
CA ILE A 173 3.09 -31.31 4.77
C ILE A 173 3.58 -31.99 3.48
N GLY A 174 2.72 -32.75 2.79
CA GLY A 174 3.07 -33.39 1.51
C GLY A 174 3.43 -32.36 0.43
N ALA A 175 2.65 -31.29 0.31
CA ALA A 175 2.93 -30.20 -0.62
C ALA A 175 4.16 -29.38 -0.21
N MET A 176 4.41 -29.22 1.09
CA MET A 176 5.63 -28.59 1.61
C MET A 176 6.89 -29.39 1.26
N ASN A 177 6.85 -30.71 1.46
CA ASN A 177 7.95 -31.59 1.09
C ASN A 177 8.15 -31.58 -0.42
N ARG A 178 7.07 -31.64 -1.22
CA ARG A 178 7.15 -31.53 -2.68
C ARG A 178 7.84 -30.23 -3.10
N LEU A 179 7.47 -29.08 -2.53
CA LEU A 179 8.15 -27.82 -2.85
C LEU A 179 9.63 -27.83 -2.44
N ARG A 180 9.96 -28.41 -1.27
CA ARG A 180 11.34 -28.51 -0.77
C ARG A 180 12.24 -29.34 -1.69
N GLU A 181 11.79 -30.52 -2.12
CA GLU A 181 12.61 -31.48 -2.89
C GLU A 181 12.84 -31.03 -4.34
N ASN A 182 12.02 -30.14 -4.89
CA ASN A 182 12.10 -29.73 -6.30
C ASN A 182 13.01 -28.52 -6.55
N GLY A 183 13.96 -28.25 -5.65
CA GLY A 183 14.99 -27.23 -5.84
C GLY A 183 14.42 -25.82 -5.90
N LEU A 184 14.13 -25.23 -4.73
CA LEU A 184 13.73 -23.82 -4.62
C LEU A 184 14.79 -22.89 -5.23
N SER A 185 14.44 -22.25 -6.34
CA SER A 185 15.32 -21.30 -7.03
C SER A 185 15.33 -19.92 -6.35
N SER A 186 14.23 -19.59 -5.66
CA SER A 186 14.03 -18.30 -5.01
C SER A 186 14.36 -18.34 -3.51
N ASN A 187 15.28 -17.46 -3.08
CA ASN A 187 15.64 -17.29 -1.67
C ASN A 187 14.43 -16.91 -0.81
N ILE A 188 13.53 -16.05 -1.33
CA ILE A 188 12.35 -15.64 -0.58
C ILE A 188 11.32 -16.77 -0.43
N SER A 189 11.16 -17.61 -1.46
CA SER A 189 10.33 -18.82 -1.38
C SER A 189 10.85 -19.79 -0.31
N LYS A 190 12.17 -19.88 -0.17
CA LYS A 190 12.81 -20.69 0.89
C LYS A 190 12.49 -20.17 2.29
N TRP A 191 12.59 -18.86 2.52
CA TRP A 191 12.24 -18.27 3.82
C TRP A 191 10.76 -18.45 4.17
N LEU A 192 9.85 -18.34 3.20
CA LEU A 192 8.44 -18.62 3.41
C LEU A 192 8.20 -20.09 3.76
N LEU A 193 8.86 -21.02 3.06
CA LEU A 193 8.75 -22.45 3.35
C LEU A 193 9.36 -22.82 4.72
N VAL A 194 10.48 -22.21 5.12
CA VAL A 194 11.06 -22.33 6.47
C VAL A 194 10.03 -21.88 7.51
N ASN A 195 9.40 -20.73 7.31
CA ASN A 195 8.37 -20.21 8.22
C ASN A 195 7.16 -21.15 8.26
N ALA A 196 6.75 -21.70 7.11
CA ALA A 196 5.67 -22.69 7.04
C ALA A 196 5.97 -23.93 7.89
N TYR A 197 7.18 -24.52 7.77
CA TYR A 197 7.59 -25.64 8.61
C TYR A 197 7.64 -25.29 10.09
N TYR A 198 8.15 -24.10 10.43
CA TYR A 198 8.22 -23.65 11.81
C TYR A 198 6.83 -23.52 12.45
N VAL A 199 5.92 -22.82 11.77
CA VAL A 199 4.54 -22.62 12.23
C VAL A 199 3.75 -23.93 12.25
N ALA A 200 4.05 -24.87 11.35
CA ALA A 200 3.51 -26.23 11.36
C ALA A 200 4.08 -27.13 12.50
N GLY A 201 4.94 -26.59 13.37
CA GLY A 201 5.55 -27.32 14.48
C GLY A 201 6.75 -28.20 14.09
N LYS A 202 7.20 -28.16 12.84
CA LYS A 202 8.35 -28.92 12.33
C LYS A 202 9.66 -28.14 12.48
N LYS A 203 9.95 -27.69 13.70
CA LYS A 203 11.06 -26.77 14.01
C LYS A 203 12.42 -27.28 13.52
N THR A 204 12.74 -28.55 13.73
CA THR A 204 14.02 -29.14 13.27
C THR A 204 14.18 -29.08 11.75
N ILE A 205 13.11 -29.26 10.99
CA ILE A 205 13.14 -29.15 9.51
C ILE A 205 13.35 -27.68 9.12
N ALA A 206 12.61 -26.77 9.76
CA ALA A 206 12.75 -25.33 9.51
C ALA A 206 14.18 -24.84 9.79
N GLU A 207 14.78 -25.27 10.90
CA GLU A 207 16.16 -24.88 11.27
C GLU A 207 17.21 -25.45 10.32
N LYS A 208 17.06 -26.70 9.86
CA LYS A 208 17.96 -27.29 8.85
C LYS A 208 17.85 -26.60 7.49
N MET A 209 16.67 -26.10 7.14
CA MET A 209 16.44 -25.40 5.88
C MET A 209 16.88 -23.92 5.92
N MET A 210 16.93 -23.34 7.12
CA MET A 210 17.25 -21.94 7.32
C MET A 210 18.68 -21.64 6.82
N PRO A 211 18.87 -20.62 5.96
CA PRO A 211 20.20 -20.15 5.60
C PRO A 211 20.99 -19.73 6.85
N ALA A 212 22.30 -20.03 6.90
CA ALA A 212 23.17 -19.61 8.00
C ALA A 212 23.27 -18.07 8.10
N GLU A 213 23.22 -17.39 6.96
CA GLU A 213 23.25 -15.93 6.85
C GLU A 213 22.20 -15.44 5.86
N ILE A 214 21.78 -14.19 6.04
CA ILE A 214 20.88 -13.51 5.11
C ILE A 214 21.74 -12.92 4.01
N LYS A 215 21.74 -13.55 2.83
CA LYS A 215 22.40 -12.99 1.64
C LYS A 215 21.78 -11.63 1.30
N LYS A 216 22.63 -10.69 0.90
CA LYS A 216 22.18 -9.39 0.38
C LYS A 216 21.18 -9.61 -0.76
N ILE A 217 19.98 -9.06 -0.62
CA ILE A 217 18.98 -9.06 -1.68
C ILE A 217 19.36 -7.93 -2.63
N LEU A 218 19.55 -8.26 -3.91
CA LEU A 218 19.82 -7.24 -4.92
C LEU A 218 18.54 -6.45 -5.21
N PRO A 219 18.63 -5.14 -5.46
CA PRO A 219 17.48 -4.34 -5.83
C PRO A 219 16.76 -4.94 -7.05
N TYR A 220 15.47 -5.19 -6.90
CA TYR A 220 14.62 -5.66 -7.99
C TYR A 220 13.19 -5.19 -7.76
N ARG A 221 12.38 -5.29 -8.80
CA ARG A 221 10.95 -5.05 -8.74
C ARG A 221 10.23 -5.99 -9.69
N ASP A 222 9.17 -6.63 -9.20
CA ASP A 222 8.25 -7.38 -10.02
C ASP A 222 7.12 -6.45 -10.45
N TRP A 223 7.11 -6.12 -11.74
CA TRP A 223 6.13 -5.26 -12.40
C TRP A 223 4.72 -5.85 -12.45
N SER A 224 4.57 -7.11 -12.02
CA SER A 224 3.43 -7.97 -12.31
C SER A 224 2.93 -8.74 -11.06
N TYR A 225 2.60 -10.01 -11.25
CA TYR A 225 1.82 -10.91 -10.41
C TYR A 225 2.12 -10.99 -8.91
N THR A 226 3.38 -10.81 -8.45
CA THR A 226 3.68 -10.97 -7.01
C THR A 226 3.88 -9.65 -6.28
N PHE A 227 3.80 -8.51 -6.99
CA PHE A 227 3.99 -7.17 -6.43
C PHE A 227 5.33 -7.00 -5.68
N GLY A 228 6.33 -7.74 -6.12
CA GLY A 228 7.54 -7.99 -5.36
C GLY A 228 8.62 -6.94 -5.45
N SER A 229 9.44 -6.88 -4.42
CA SER A 229 10.67 -6.09 -4.40
C SER A 229 11.64 -6.59 -3.35
N ASP A 230 12.87 -6.07 -3.41
CA ASP A 230 13.91 -6.29 -2.40
C ASP A 230 13.45 -5.89 -0.99
N ILE A 231 12.81 -4.73 -0.84
CA ILE A 231 12.29 -4.23 0.45
C ILE A 231 11.18 -5.14 0.98
N ARG A 232 10.26 -5.56 0.10
CA ARG A 232 9.16 -6.48 0.46
C ARG A 232 9.71 -7.83 0.93
N ASP A 233 10.74 -8.34 0.27
CA ASP A 233 11.39 -9.60 0.65
C ASP A 233 12.13 -9.47 1.99
N GLU A 234 12.86 -8.37 2.23
CA GLU A 234 13.49 -8.10 3.52
C GLU A 234 12.48 -8.13 4.67
N ALA A 235 11.30 -7.55 4.48
CA ALA A 235 10.23 -7.54 5.46
C ALA A 235 9.65 -8.93 5.73
N ILE A 236 9.45 -9.76 4.70
CA ILE A 236 9.00 -11.14 4.87
C ILE A 236 10.06 -11.99 5.60
N ILE A 237 11.34 -11.80 5.30
CA ILE A 237 12.43 -12.49 6.02
C ILE A 237 12.45 -12.05 7.49
N LEU A 238 12.32 -10.75 7.76
CA LEU A 238 12.23 -10.25 9.14
C LEU A 238 11.05 -10.89 9.87
N TYR A 239 9.87 -10.95 9.24
CA TYR A 239 8.69 -11.60 9.81
C TYR A 239 8.98 -13.07 10.19
N ALA A 240 9.66 -13.83 9.32
CA ALA A 240 10.03 -15.21 9.60
C ALA A 240 11.01 -15.32 10.79
N LEU A 241 12.03 -14.48 10.83
CA LEU A 241 13.01 -14.46 11.92
C LEU A 241 12.39 -14.10 13.26
N VAL A 242 11.44 -13.17 13.27
CA VAL A 242 10.66 -12.80 14.47
C VAL A 242 9.85 -13.99 14.98
N ASN A 243 9.15 -14.71 14.08
CA ASN A 243 8.43 -15.93 14.47
C ASN A 243 9.35 -16.98 15.09
N MET A 244 10.56 -17.12 14.55
CA MET A 244 11.57 -18.09 15.01
C MET A 244 12.42 -17.61 16.19
N LYS A 245 12.25 -16.35 16.63
CA LYS A 245 13.05 -15.68 17.67
C LYS A 245 14.57 -15.66 17.37
N LYS A 246 14.96 -15.56 16.10
CA LYS A 246 16.38 -15.51 15.66
C LYS A 246 16.89 -14.07 15.66
N TRP A 247 16.92 -13.44 16.84
CA TRP A 247 17.17 -11.99 17.01
C TRP A 247 18.52 -11.52 16.46
N ASN A 248 19.56 -12.34 16.60
CA ASN A 248 20.91 -12.07 16.12
C ASN A 248 20.97 -11.80 14.61
N MET A 249 20.00 -12.31 13.82
CA MET A 249 19.95 -12.13 12.37
C MET A 249 19.10 -10.92 11.93
N THR A 250 18.44 -10.21 12.87
CA THR A 250 17.43 -9.19 12.52
C THR A 250 18.00 -7.78 12.30
N ASN A 251 19.16 -7.46 12.87
CA ASN A 251 19.66 -6.09 12.97
C ASN A 251 19.81 -5.38 11.62
N ALA A 252 20.36 -6.05 10.61
CA ALA A 252 20.57 -5.47 9.28
C ALA A 252 19.23 -5.17 8.59
N LEU A 253 18.27 -6.09 8.67
CA LEU A 253 16.92 -5.92 8.10
C LEU A 253 16.18 -4.78 8.77
N ILE A 254 16.21 -4.70 10.10
CA ILE A 254 15.55 -3.61 10.84
C ILE A 254 16.13 -2.27 10.43
N LYS A 255 17.47 -2.16 10.34
CA LYS A 255 18.13 -0.93 9.92
C LYS A 255 17.73 -0.53 8.50
N SER A 256 17.71 -1.49 7.57
CA SER A 256 17.30 -1.26 6.17
C SER A 256 15.84 -0.81 6.06
N LEU A 257 14.91 -1.59 6.62
CA LEU A 257 13.48 -1.32 6.52
C LEU A 257 13.11 -0.01 7.23
N SER A 258 13.67 0.26 8.40
CA SER A 258 13.45 1.53 9.11
C SER A 258 13.99 2.69 8.28
N LYS A 259 15.19 2.57 7.69
CA LYS A 259 15.73 3.62 6.81
C LYS A 259 14.79 3.92 5.63
N ASN A 260 14.23 2.88 4.99
CA ASN A 260 13.30 3.05 3.88
C ASN A 260 12.01 3.74 4.31
N LEU A 261 11.39 3.30 5.41
CA LEU A 261 10.15 3.89 5.94
C LEU A 261 10.31 5.37 6.32
N ASN A 262 11.47 5.75 6.87
CA ASN A 262 11.80 7.13 7.26
C ASN A 262 12.19 8.04 6.09
N SER A 263 12.52 7.48 4.92
CA SER A 263 12.91 8.29 3.78
C SER A 263 11.70 8.85 3.03
N ASN A 264 11.89 9.94 2.27
CA ASN A 264 10.87 10.50 1.38
C ASN A 264 10.74 9.74 0.04
N ARG A 265 11.39 8.57 -0.08
CA ARG A 265 11.30 7.75 -1.29
C ARG A 265 9.90 7.19 -1.45
N TRP A 266 9.49 7.02 -2.70
CA TRP A 266 8.32 6.24 -3.04
C TRP A 266 8.52 4.77 -2.62
N MET A 267 7.47 4.19 -2.04
CA MET A 267 7.37 2.78 -1.66
C MET A 267 5.98 2.31 -2.06
N SER A 268 5.86 1.09 -2.57
CA SER A 268 4.56 0.50 -2.88
C SER A 268 3.74 0.23 -1.63
N THR A 269 2.45 -0.04 -1.82
CA THR A 269 1.55 -0.50 -0.76
C THR A 269 2.05 -1.79 -0.11
N GLN A 270 2.48 -2.77 -0.90
CA GLN A 270 3.09 -4.02 -0.40
C GLN A 270 4.34 -3.77 0.44
N GLU A 271 5.30 -2.98 -0.07
CA GLU A 271 6.56 -2.68 0.62
C GLU A 271 6.26 -2.04 1.97
N THR A 272 5.37 -1.05 1.96
CA THR A 272 4.99 -0.32 3.16
C THR A 272 4.27 -1.24 4.15
N ALA A 273 3.26 -1.97 3.71
CA ALA A 273 2.44 -2.82 4.59
C ALA A 273 3.25 -3.96 5.22
N PHE A 274 4.06 -4.69 4.42
CA PHE A 274 4.91 -5.76 4.96
C PHE A 274 5.98 -5.23 5.89
N SER A 275 6.62 -4.10 5.56
CA SER A 275 7.66 -3.49 6.41
C SER A 275 7.08 -3.10 7.77
N LEU A 276 5.94 -2.40 7.76
CA LEU A 276 5.25 -2.00 8.99
C LEU A 276 4.79 -3.22 9.80
N LEU A 277 4.23 -4.25 9.16
CA LEU A 277 3.83 -5.48 9.83
C LEU A 277 5.01 -6.18 10.51
N ALA A 278 6.09 -6.42 9.77
CA ALA A 278 7.24 -7.16 10.27
C ALA A 278 7.95 -6.42 11.40
N LEU A 279 8.15 -5.11 11.26
CA LEU A 279 8.74 -4.27 12.30
C LEU A 279 7.84 -4.14 13.52
N SER A 280 6.52 -4.04 13.32
CA SER A 280 5.58 -4.00 14.46
C SER A 280 5.67 -5.28 15.27
N LYS A 281 5.69 -6.45 14.62
CA LYS A 281 5.86 -7.73 15.31
C LYS A 281 7.22 -7.85 15.98
N TYR A 282 8.29 -7.37 15.36
CA TYR A 282 9.61 -7.32 15.98
C TYR A 282 9.60 -6.48 17.27
N VAL A 283 9.05 -5.26 17.21
CA VAL A 283 8.96 -4.35 18.36
C VAL A 283 8.12 -4.95 19.48
N LEU A 284 7.01 -5.62 19.16
CA LEU A 284 6.18 -6.28 20.18
C LEU A 284 6.85 -7.50 20.82
N ALA A 285 7.67 -8.23 20.07
CA ALA A 285 8.31 -9.45 20.55
C ALA A 285 9.67 -9.22 21.24
N ASN A 286 10.38 -8.15 20.87
CA ASN A 286 11.75 -7.89 21.33
C ASN A 286 11.97 -6.46 21.87
N GLY A 287 10.99 -5.56 21.70
CA GLY A 287 11.05 -4.21 22.26
C GLY A 287 10.91 -4.24 23.78
N LYS A 288 11.80 -3.52 24.46
CA LYS A 288 11.66 -3.25 25.89
C LYS A 288 10.75 -2.04 26.02
N GLY A 289 9.43 -2.24 26.13
CA GLY A 289 8.47 -1.17 26.44
C GLY A 289 8.90 -0.30 27.63
N ASN A 290 8.07 0.66 28.03
CA ASN A 290 8.39 1.70 29.02
C ASN A 290 9.15 2.90 28.43
N ILE A 291 8.46 4.01 28.26
CA ILE A 291 9.00 5.32 27.91
C ILE A 291 8.82 6.23 29.13
N SER A 292 9.92 6.81 29.60
CA SER A 292 9.92 7.91 30.55
C SER A 292 10.74 9.08 30.01
N ALA A 293 10.10 10.23 29.85
CA ALA A 293 10.74 11.45 29.38
C ALA A 293 10.01 12.70 29.89
N ASP A 294 10.73 13.80 30.07
CA ASP A 294 10.10 15.12 30.23
C ASP A 294 10.13 15.84 28.89
N ILE A 295 8.99 16.36 28.45
CA ILE A 295 8.89 17.23 27.28
C ILE A 295 8.56 18.66 27.73
N LYS A 296 9.28 19.64 27.20
CA LYS A 296 9.00 21.06 27.42
C LYS A 296 8.73 21.74 26.09
N ILE A 297 7.56 22.36 25.94
CA ILE A 297 7.16 23.13 24.76
C ILE A 297 6.89 24.58 25.23
N GLY A 298 7.77 25.51 24.86
CA GLY A 298 7.80 26.85 25.43
C GLY A 298 7.96 26.80 26.94
N ASN A 299 6.93 27.23 27.68
CA ASN A 299 6.93 27.27 29.14
C ASN A 299 6.19 26.08 29.79
N LYS A 300 5.54 25.22 28.99
CA LYS A 300 4.79 24.07 29.51
C LYS A 300 5.70 22.84 29.54
N THR A 301 5.78 22.20 30.69
CA THR A 301 6.47 20.91 30.87
C THR A 301 5.43 19.82 31.11
N GLN A 302 5.61 18.68 30.46
CA GLN A 302 4.79 17.49 30.64
C GLN A 302 5.71 16.30 30.92
N HIS A 303 5.38 15.52 31.95
CA HIS A 303 6.04 14.24 32.20
C HIS A 303 5.33 13.16 31.39
N ILE A 304 6.11 12.35 30.69
CA ILE A 304 5.64 11.22 29.88
C ILE A 304 6.04 9.94 30.58
N SER A 305 5.06 9.10 30.88
CA SER A 305 5.24 7.73 31.36
C SER A 305 4.25 6.83 30.64
N SER A 306 4.73 5.86 29.87
CA SER A 306 3.89 4.90 29.15
C SER A 306 4.57 3.54 29.10
N ASN A 307 3.80 2.46 29.23
CA ASN A 307 4.29 1.10 29.05
C ASN A 307 4.44 0.70 27.56
N LYS A 308 3.96 1.54 26.63
CA LYS A 308 4.06 1.32 25.19
C LYS A 308 5.48 1.55 24.68
N SER A 309 5.71 1.11 23.45
CA SER A 309 7.00 1.26 22.78
C SER A 309 7.17 2.62 22.09
N SER A 310 6.07 3.36 21.92
CA SER A 310 6.04 4.71 21.36
C SER A 310 4.92 5.56 21.94
N VAL A 311 5.21 6.86 22.12
CA VAL A 311 4.26 7.90 22.51
C VAL A 311 4.37 9.06 21.54
N THR A 312 3.24 9.49 20.99
CA THR A 312 3.16 10.67 20.12
C THR A 312 2.41 11.80 20.82
N ILE A 313 2.98 13.00 20.77
CA ILE A 313 2.50 14.19 21.47
C ILE A 313 2.27 15.28 20.43
N PRO A 314 1.05 15.83 20.30
CA PRO A 314 0.78 16.91 19.37
C PRO A 314 1.50 18.20 19.79
N VAL A 315 2.03 18.92 18.82
CA VAL A 315 2.68 20.23 18.98
C VAL A 315 1.81 21.28 18.30
N ASN A 316 0.95 21.92 19.10
CA ASN A 316 -0.01 22.91 18.61
C ASN A 316 0.55 24.34 18.55
N THR A 317 1.82 24.54 18.90
CA THR A 317 2.46 25.86 18.88
C THR A 317 3.79 25.81 18.13
N PHE A 318 3.90 26.64 17.10
CA PHE A 318 5.12 26.82 16.32
C PHE A 318 5.99 27.96 16.87
N ASN A 319 7.25 28.00 16.44
CA ASN A 319 8.25 29.02 16.79
C ASN A 319 8.54 29.13 18.29
N LYS A 320 8.29 28.07 19.07
CA LYS A 320 8.65 27.97 20.49
C LYS A 320 9.76 26.93 20.69
N PRO A 321 10.65 27.11 21.68
CA PRO A 321 11.64 26.10 22.05
C PRO A 321 10.95 24.81 22.49
N ILE A 322 11.48 23.68 22.02
CA ILE A 322 11.05 22.34 22.38
C ILE A 322 12.25 21.62 22.96
N SER A 323 12.09 20.96 24.10
CA SER A 323 13.11 20.06 24.64
C SER A 323 12.54 18.74 25.13
N VAL A 324 13.31 17.67 24.96
CA VAL A 324 12.97 16.33 25.45
C VAL A 324 14.13 15.83 26.30
N VAL A 325 13.85 15.47 27.55
CA VAL A 325 14.82 14.92 28.50
C VAL A 325 14.48 13.46 28.74
N ASN A 326 15.38 12.57 28.33
CA ASN A 326 15.24 11.13 28.56
C ASN A 326 15.43 10.82 30.05
N LYS A 327 14.43 10.14 30.65
CA LYS A 327 14.47 9.64 32.04
C LYS A 327 14.64 8.13 32.14
N ASN A 328 14.65 7.42 31.01
CA ASN A 328 14.99 6.01 30.98
C ASN A 328 16.49 5.78 31.13
N THR A 329 16.85 4.57 31.55
CA THR A 329 18.23 4.06 31.53
C THR A 329 18.72 3.80 30.10
N ASN A 330 17.82 3.39 29.20
CA ASN A 330 18.13 3.16 27.79
C ASN A 330 17.91 4.44 26.95
N SER A 331 18.61 4.54 25.83
CA SER A 331 18.42 5.61 24.85
C SER A 331 17.00 5.61 24.27
N LEU A 332 16.42 6.80 24.13
CA LEU A 332 15.19 7.04 23.40
C LEU A 332 15.49 7.72 22.06
N ILE A 333 14.65 7.45 21.07
CA ILE A 333 14.64 8.10 19.78
C ILE A 333 13.52 9.15 19.80
N VAL A 334 13.83 10.35 19.32
CA VAL A 334 12.88 11.46 19.21
C VAL A 334 12.74 11.82 17.73
N GLU A 335 11.51 11.79 17.24
CA GLU A 335 11.12 12.27 15.92
C GLU A 335 10.25 13.52 16.09
N LEU A 336 10.49 14.52 15.25
CA LEU A 336 9.61 15.67 15.07
C LEU A 336 9.05 15.62 13.65
N SER A 337 7.74 15.42 13.52
CA SER A 337 7.04 15.47 12.23
C SER A 337 6.27 16.78 12.09
N ASN A 338 6.39 17.41 10.93
CA ASN A 338 5.76 18.70 10.61
C ASN A 338 4.96 18.54 9.33
N TYR A 339 3.72 19.03 9.33
CA TYR A 339 2.77 18.81 8.26
C TYR A 339 2.12 20.14 7.86
N GLY A 340 1.78 20.25 6.59
CA GLY A 340 0.92 21.31 6.05
C GLY A 340 0.62 21.08 4.58
N LYS A 341 -0.48 21.66 4.09
CA LYS A 341 -0.88 21.54 2.70
C LYS A 341 0.01 22.46 1.84
N PRO A 342 0.61 21.97 0.74
CA PRO A 342 1.43 22.82 -0.12
C PRO A 342 0.56 23.88 -0.83
N LEU A 343 1.17 25.04 -1.16
CA LEU A 343 0.53 26.14 -1.88
C LEU A 343 0.24 25.83 -3.35
N THR A 344 1.04 24.94 -3.95
CA THR A 344 0.92 24.52 -5.35
C THR A 344 1.12 23.01 -5.47
N TYR A 345 0.49 22.38 -6.46
CA TYR A 345 0.79 21.00 -6.82
C TYR A 345 2.11 20.99 -7.61
N GLU A 346 3.21 20.56 -6.98
CA GLU A 346 4.56 20.75 -7.53
C GLU A 346 5.03 19.70 -8.56
N LYS A 347 4.38 18.54 -8.68
CA LYS A 347 4.88 17.49 -9.60
C LYS A 347 4.11 17.45 -10.91
N THR A 348 4.48 18.30 -11.85
CA THR A 348 4.29 18.03 -13.28
C THR A 348 5.51 17.31 -13.82
N GLY A 349 5.33 16.33 -14.68
CA GLY A 349 6.44 15.61 -15.28
C GLY A 349 6.07 14.20 -15.64
N ALA A 350 6.99 13.52 -16.32
CA ALA A 350 6.83 12.13 -16.64
C ALA A 350 8.19 11.43 -16.57
N ASP A 351 8.16 10.17 -16.17
CA ASP A 351 9.30 9.28 -16.20
C ASP A 351 8.84 7.92 -16.73
N ASN A 352 9.58 7.38 -17.70
CA ASN A 352 9.28 6.12 -18.38
C ASN A 352 7.83 5.99 -18.92
N LEU A 353 7.11 7.09 -19.14
CA LEU A 353 5.75 7.07 -19.68
C LEU A 353 5.48 8.35 -20.47
N THR A 354 4.81 8.24 -21.60
CA THR A 354 4.35 9.41 -22.35
C THR A 354 2.84 9.55 -22.18
N MET A 355 2.37 10.73 -21.81
CA MET A 355 0.94 11.06 -21.71
C MET A 355 0.64 12.36 -22.44
N LYS A 356 -0.41 12.34 -23.27
CA LYS A 356 -0.96 13.53 -23.95
C LYS A 356 -2.45 13.60 -23.68
N ILE A 357 -2.95 14.80 -23.43
CA ILE A 357 -4.36 15.04 -23.11
C ILE A 357 -4.87 16.10 -24.07
N ASN A 358 -5.94 15.79 -24.77
CA ASN A 358 -6.66 16.72 -25.63
C ASN A 358 -8.10 16.84 -25.11
N TYR A 359 -8.64 18.05 -25.17
CA TYR A 359 -10.06 18.30 -24.92
C TYR A 359 -10.69 18.73 -26.24
N THR A 360 -11.84 18.14 -26.55
CA THR A 360 -12.56 18.37 -27.80
C THR A 360 -14.06 18.42 -27.56
N ASP A 361 -14.82 19.00 -28.47
CA ASP A 361 -16.28 18.84 -28.50
C ASP A 361 -16.66 17.46 -29.07
N LEU A 362 -17.96 17.16 -29.16
CA LEU A 362 -18.45 15.90 -29.73
C LEU A 362 -18.10 15.76 -31.22
N GLN A 363 -17.83 16.86 -31.92
CA GLN A 363 -17.42 16.91 -33.32
C GLN A 363 -15.89 16.82 -33.51
N GLY A 364 -15.12 16.77 -32.42
CA GLY A 364 -13.66 16.65 -32.41
C GLY A 364 -12.92 17.97 -32.59
N ASN A 365 -13.61 19.12 -32.53
CA ASN A 365 -12.95 20.42 -32.56
C ASN A 365 -12.28 20.67 -31.20
N PRO A 366 -11.07 21.25 -31.16
CA PRO A 366 -10.37 21.55 -29.90
C PRO A 366 -11.20 22.46 -28.98
N VAL A 367 -11.21 22.14 -27.69
CA VAL A 367 -11.84 22.94 -26.63
C VAL A 367 -10.78 23.46 -25.67
N ASP A 368 -10.79 24.76 -25.40
CA ASP A 368 -9.97 25.35 -24.34
C ASP A 368 -10.62 25.09 -22.98
N ILE A 369 -10.04 24.14 -22.24
CA ILE A 369 -10.55 23.76 -20.91
C ILE A 369 -10.41 24.89 -19.88
N SER A 370 -9.65 25.95 -20.16
CA SER A 370 -9.52 27.09 -19.24
C SER A 370 -10.73 28.02 -19.28
N ASN A 371 -11.52 28.00 -20.36
CA ASN A 371 -12.66 28.89 -20.55
C ASN A 371 -13.78 28.22 -21.39
N ILE A 372 -14.84 27.78 -20.72
CA ILE A 372 -15.84 26.84 -21.26
C ILE A 372 -17.23 27.44 -21.12
N LYS A 373 -18.09 27.24 -22.13
CA LYS A 373 -19.50 27.65 -22.03
C LYS A 373 -20.31 26.64 -21.21
N GLN A 374 -21.24 27.12 -20.39
CA GLN A 374 -22.17 26.28 -19.65
C GLN A 374 -22.99 25.40 -20.61
N ASN A 375 -23.26 24.16 -20.18
CA ASN A 375 -23.91 23.09 -20.95
C ASN A 375 -23.15 22.62 -22.20
N GLN A 376 -21.86 22.97 -22.33
CA GLN A 376 -21.02 22.46 -23.41
C GLN A 376 -20.56 21.03 -23.08
N ASP A 377 -20.75 20.12 -24.03
CA ASP A 377 -20.21 18.76 -23.97
C ASP A 377 -18.74 18.73 -24.39
N ILE A 378 -17.95 17.97 -23.65
CA ILE A 378 -16.50 17.89 -23.79
C ILE A 378 -16.09 16.43 -23.75
N VAL A 379 -15.17 16.07 -24.62
CA VAL A 379 -14.48 14.78 -24.62
C VAL A 379 -13.05 15.02 -24.16
N ALA A 380 -12.68 14.43 -23.02
CA ALA A 380 -11.32 14.31 -22.57
C ALA A 380 -10.68 13.07 -23.21
N GLN A 381 -9.74 13.28 -24.12
CA GLN A 381 -8.96 12.22 -24.77
C GLN A 381 -7.57 12.12 -24.12
N VAL A 382 -7.29 11.00 -23.47
CA VAL A 382 -5.99 10.73 -22.86
C VAL A 382 -5.26 9.65 -23.65
N TYR A 383 -4.19 10.04 -24.34
CA TYR A 383 -3.27 9.15 -25.05
C TYR A 383 -2.08 8.82 -24.14
N ILE A 384 -1.78 7.52 -24.02
CA ILE A 384 -0.70 6.99 -23.19
C ILE A 384 0.17 6.09 -24.05
N LYS A 385 1.49 6.28 -23.99
CA LYS A 385 2.46 5.47 -24.75
C LYS A 385 3.60 4.97 -23.87
N HIS A 386 3.92 3.70 -24.06
CA HIS A 386 5.09 3.06 -23.49
C HIS A 386 6.34 3.46 -24.31
N PRO A 387 7.38 4.08 -23.73
CA PRO A 387 8.54 4.57 -24.51
C PRO A 387 9.40 3.46 -25.14
N GLY A 388 9.35 2.24 -24.60
CA GLY A 388 10.01 1.06 -25.16
C GLY A 388 11.35 0.71 -24.50
N ILE A 389 11.65 1.33 -23.36
CA ILE A 389 12.93 1.19 -22.64
C ILE A 389 12.88 0.18 -21.49
N LEU A 390 11.70 -0.10 -20.96
CA LEU A 390 11.44 -1.09 -19.91
C LEU A 390 10.62 -2.27 -20.45
N PRO A 391 10.47 -3.37 -19.68
CA PRO A 391 9.50 -4.43 -19.98
C PRO A 391 8.06 -3.93 -19.95
N ASP A 392 7.12 -4.79 -20.33
CA ASP A 392 5.68 -4.51 -20.30
C ASP A 392 5.23 -3.94 -18.93
N TYR A 393 4.35 -2.94 -18.98
CA TYR A 393 3.74 -2.37 -17.78
C TYR A 393 2.44 -3.08 -17.46
N GLU A 394 2.31 -3.58 -16.24
CA GLU A 394 1.07 -4.09 -15.69
C GLU A 394 0.62 -3.21 -14.52
N ASN A 395 -0.65 -3.31 -14.14
CA ASN A 395 -1.22 -2.55 -13.02
C ASN A 395 -1.04 -1.03 -13.19
N MET A 396 -1.30 -0.50 -14.39
CA MET A 396 -1.33 0.95 -14.62
C MET A 396 -2.65 1.52 -14.12
N ALA A 397 -2.61 2.74 -13.60
CA ALA A 397 -3.78 3.50 -13.18
C ALA A 397 -3.75 4.90 -13.80
N LEU A 398 -4.74 5.20 -14.65
CA LEU A 398 -5.02 6.55 -15.16
C LEU A 398 -6.14 7.17 -14.29
N THR A 399 -5.80 8.18 -13.51
CA THR A 399 -6.71 8.96 -12.68
C THR A 399 -6.98 10.32 -13.30
N GLN A 400 -8.26 10.59 -13.54
CA GLN A 400 -8.78 11.88 -14.02
C GLN A 400 -9.79 12.38 -13.00
N ILE A 401 -9.49 13.49 -12.33
CA ILE A 401 -10.40 14.15 -11.38
C ILE A 401 -10.97 15.37 -12.07
N PHE A 402 -12.29 15.54 -12.02
CA PHE A 402 -12.99 16.65 -12.63
C PHE A 402 -13.55 17.57 -11.55
N PRO A 403 -13.49 18.91 -11.74
CA PRO A 403 -14.06 19.85 -10.78
C PRO A 403 -15.57 19.70 -10.66
N SER A 404 -16.15 20.15 -9.55
CA SER A 404 -17.60 20.12 -9.28
C SER A 404 -18.47 20.88 -10.30
N GLY A 405 -17.87 21.69 -11.16
CA GLY A 405 -18.57 22.34 -12.28
C GLY A 405 -18.84 21.42 -13.46
N PHE A 406 -18.26 20.23 -13.49
CA PHE A 406 -18.38 19.25 -14.57
C PHE A 406 -19.17 18.03 -14.08
N GLU A 407 -19.95 17.43 -14.97
CA GLU A 407 -20.62 16.16 -14.76
C GLU A 407 -20.02 15.11 -15.70
N ILE A 408 -19.67 13.93 -15.17
CA ILE A 408 -19.18 12.81 -15.98
C ILE A 408 -20.37 12.10 -16.59
N THR A 409 -20.40 12.02 -17.92
CA THR A 409 -21.46 11.32 -18.65
C THR A 409 -21.00 9.91 -19.02
N ASN A 410 -21.92 8.94 -18.93
CA ASN A 410 -21.60 7.55 -19.20
C ASN A 410 -21.72 7.25 -20.70
N PRO A 411 -20.61 7.00 -21.43
CA PRO A 411 -20.66 6.78 -22.87
C PRO A 411 -21.42 5.51 -23.28
N ARG A 412 -21.71 4.59 -22.35
CA ARG A 412 -22.54 3.40 -22.63
C ARG A 412 -23.98 3.75 -23.02
N MET A 413 -24.46 4.95 -22.68
CA MET A 413 -25.83 5.38 -23.04
C MET A 413 -25.91 6.09 -24.38
N ASP A 414 -24.84 6.77 -24.82
CA ASP A 414 -24.90 7.67 -25.98
C ASP A 414 -24.35 7.08 -27.29
N ASN A 415 -23.83 5.85 -27.26
CA ASN A 415 -23.44 5.05 -28.44
C ASN A 415 -22.63 5.83 -29.51
N ILE A 416 -21.77 6.75 -29.09
CA ILE A 416 -20.96 7.57 -30.00
C ILE A 416 -19.78 6.73 -30.49
N GLU A 417 -19.97 6.01 -31.62
CA GLU A 417 -18.97 5.09 -32.21
C GLU A 417 -17.58 5.73 -32.40
N ARG A 418 -17.53 7.07 -32.56
CA ARG A 418 -16.29 7.83 -32.71
C ARG A 418 -15.34 7.78 -31.51
N TYR A 419 -15.86 7.65 -30.29
CA TYR A 419 -15.06 7.77 -29.05
C TYR A 419 -14.96 6.44 -28.31
N LYS A 420 -14.36 5.44 -28.98
CA LYS A 420 -14.12 4.13 -28.42
C LYS A 420 -12.79 4.06 -27.67
N SER A 421 -12.85 3.93 -26.34
CA SER A 421 -11.68 3.71 -25.49
C SER A 421 -10.98 2.38 -25.81
N SER A 422 -9.66 2.37 -25.62
CA SER A 422 -8.86 1.15 -25.61
C SER A 422 -9.32 0.19 -24.52
N SER A 423 -9.02 -1.11 -24.65
CA SER A 423 -9.33 -2.08 -23.61
C SER A 423 -8.68 -1.71 -22.27
N SER A 424 -9.44 -1.85 -21.20
CA SER A 424 -9.02 -1.68 -19.81
C SER A 424 -9.33 -2.93 -19.02
N ASP A 425 -8.58 -3.15 -17.94
CA ASP A 425 -8.76 -4.28 -17.03
C ASP A 425 -9.91 -4.01 -16.05
N TYR A 426 -10.08 -2.74 -15.65
CA TYR A 426 -11.14 -2.27 -14.78
C TYR A 426 -11.29 -0.74 -14.91
N GLN A 427 -12.49 -0.21 -14.65
CA GLN A 427 -12.71 1.23 -14.60
C GLN A 427 -13.64 1.55 -13.42
N ASP A 428 -13.21 2.48 -12.57
CA ASP A 428 -13.97 3.03 -11.44
C ASP A 428 -14.44 4.43 -11.83
N VAL A 429 -15.75 4.59 -12.04
CA VAL A 429 -16.39 5.87 -12.37
C VAL A 429 -17.14 6.35 -11.14
N ARG A 430 -16.80 7.55 -10.66
CA ARG A 430 -17.43 8.22 -9.53
C ARG A 430 -17.83 9.63 -9.97
N ASP A 431 -18.60 10.32 -9.14
CA ASP A 431 -19.09 11.67 -9.46
C ASP A 431 -17.97 12.68 -9.75
N ASP A 432 -16.83 12.55 -9.07
CA ASP A 432 -15.71 13.50 -9.16
C ASP A 432 -14.52 12.99 -9.99
N ARG A 433 -14.51 11.72 -10.41
CA ARG A 433 -13.35 11.13 -11.07
C ARG A 433 -13.64 9.88 -11.88
N VAL A 434 -12.76 9.62 -12.84
CA VAL A 434 -12.64 8.31 -13.49
C VAL A 434 -11.23 7.76 -13.28
N VAL A 435 -11.14 6.53 -12.78
CA VAL A 435 -9.89 5.79 -12.66
C VAL A 435 -9.94 4.58 -13.59
N THR A 436 -9.04 4.55 -14.57
CA THR A 436 -8.96 3.46 -15.57
C THR A 436 -7.71 2.64 -15.33
N PHE A 437 -7.88 1.34 -15.15
CA PHE A 437 -6.79 0.39 -14.91
C PHE A 437 -6.53 -0.43 -16.16
N PHE A 438 -5.26 -0.62 -16.51
CA PHE A 438 -4.89 -1.31 -17.73
C PHE A 438 -3.46 -1.85 -17.66
N SER A 439 -3.13 -2.72 -18.61
CA SER A 439 -1.75 -3.13 -18.92
C SER A 439 -1.31 -2.53 -20.25
N LEU A 440 -0.03 -2.22 -20.40
CA LEU A 440 0.55 -1.56 -21.57
C LEU A 440 1.84 -2.26 -21.98
N LYS A 441 1.80 -2.96 -23.12
CA LYS A 441 2.97 -3.68 -23.63
C LYS A 441 4.07 -2.72 -24.08
N LYS A 442 5.28 -3.23 -24.13
CA LYS A 442 6.47 -2.51 -24.56
C LYS A 442 6.29 -1.92 -25.95
N GLY A 443 6.29 -0.58 -26.02
CA GLY A 443 6.18 0.18 -27.27
C GLY A 443 4.73 0.47 -27.72
N ASP A 444 3.74 -0.16 -27.08
CA ASP A 444 2.33 0.05 -27.38
C ASP A 444 1.82 1.40 -26.86
N SER A 445 0.61 1.74 -27.30
CA SER A 445 -0.13 2.90 -26.80
C SER A 445 -1.60 2.56 -26.58
N LYS A 446 -2.23 3.29 -25.67
CA LYS A 446 -3.68 3.22 -25.41
C LYS A 446 -4.25 4.64 -25.37
N THR A 447 -5.50 4.75 -25.79
CA THR A 447 -6.27 6.00 -25.73
C THR A 447 -7.56 5.75 -24.98
N PHE A 448 -7.87 6.63 -24.02
CA PHE A 448 -9.09 6.59 -23.24
C PHE A 448 -9.87 7.89 -23.42
N TYR A 449 -11.18 7.78 -23.54
CA TYR A 449 -12.11 8.89 -23.73
C TYR A 449 -13.06 8.95 -22.55
N ILE A 450 -13.19 10.14 -21.94
CA ILE A 450 -14.19 10.45 -20.92
C ILE A 450 -15.06 11.59 -21.46
N LEU A 451 -16.38 11.41 -21.41
CA LEU A 451 -17.32 12.46 -21.78
C LEU A 451 -17.72 13.24 -20.53
N LEU A 452 -17.82 14.55 -20.68
CA LEU A 452 -18.09 15.51 -19.63
C LEU A 452 -19.12 16.52 -20.14
N ASN A 453 -19.96 17.02 -19.24
CA ASN A 453 -20.77 18.20 -19.47
C ASN A 453 -20.35 19.33 -18.51
N ALA A 454 -20.19 20.55 -19.01
CA ALA A 454 -19.90 21.73 -18.19
C ALA A 454 -21.18 22.29 -17.55
N ALA A 455 -21.66 21.64 -16.49
CA ALA A 455 -22.99 21.87 -15.94
C ALA A 455 -23.16 23.20 -15.17
N TYR A 456 -22.17 23.63 -14.38
CA TYR A 456 -22.34 24.75 -13.44
C TYR A 456 -21.35 25.89 -13.67
N ALA A 457 -21.86 27.08 -14.02
CA ALA A 457 -21.05 28.29 -14.17
C ALA A 457 -20.29 28.66 -12.89
N GLY A 458 -19.03 29.03 -13.02
CA GLY A 458 -18.16 29.34 -11.88
C GLY A 458 -16.67 29.26 -12.21
N GLU A 459 -15.84 29.54 -11.22
CA GLU A 459 -14.39 29.37 -11.32
C GLU A 459 -13.95 28.15 -10.50
N TYR A 460 -13.20 27.26 -11.12
CA TYR A 460 -12.75 26.02 -10.48
C TYR A 460 -11.26 25.79 -10.68
N PHE A 461 -10.67 25.00 -9.79
CA PHE A 461 -9.36 24.41 -10.01
C PHE A 461 -9.53 23.09 -10.77
N PHE A 462 -8.97 23.00 -11.97
CA PHE A 462 -8.91 21.81 -12.81
C PHE A 462 -7.72 20.94 -12.39
N PRO A 463 -7.93 19.79 -11.73
CA PRO A 463 -6.84 18.97 -11.21
C PRO A 463 -5.95 18.39 -12.33
N PRO A 464 -4.68 18.08 -12.02
CA PRO A 464 -3.83 17.36 -12.96
C PRO A 464 -4.36 15.93 -13.19
N VAL A 465 -4.25 15.47 -14.43
CA VAL A 465 -4.44 14.06 -14.78
C VAL A 465 -3.15 13.32 -14.44
N LYS A 466 -3.29 12.12 -13.89
CA LYS A 466 -2.16 11.29 -13.45
C LYS A 466 -2.27 9.90 -14.04
N CYS A 467 -1.20 9.40 -14.63
CA CYS A 467 -1.05 7.99 -14.97
C CYS A 467 0.20 7.43 -14.28
N GLU A 468 0.11 6.27 -13.65
CA GLU A 468 1.25 5.64 -12.96
C GLU A 468 1.15 4.11 -12.93
N ALA A 469 2.28 3.43 -12.79
CA ALA A 469 2.31 2.02 -12.39
C ALA A 469 2.10 1.91 -10.87
N MET A 470 1.09 1.15 -10.43
CA MET A 470 0.69 1.06 -9.02
C MET A 470 1.80 0.51 -8.09
N TYR A 471 2.70 -0.31 -8.65
CA TYR A 471 3.76 -0.99 -7.91
C TYR A 471 5.18 -0.61 -8.38
N ASP A 472 5.30 0.41 -9.24
CA ASP A 472 6.59 1.01 -9.63
C ASP A 472 6.51 2.54 -9.77
N GLY A 473 7.06 3.25 -8.79
CA GLY A 473 7.10 4.72 -8.80
C GLY A 473 8.01 5.37 -9.84
N SER A 474 8.76 4.60 -10.63
CA SER A 474 9.57 5.11 -11.75
C SER A 474 8.80 5.23 -13.06
N VAL A 475 7.58 4.69 -13.14
CA VAL A 475 6.72 4.79 -14.33
C VAL A 475 5.51 5.66 -13.99
N TYR A 476 5.55 6.92 -14.42
CA TYR A 476 4.45 7.86 -14.21
C TYR A 476 4.44 9.00 -15.22
N ALA A 477 3.28 9.63 -15.36
CA ALA A 477 3.10 10.91 -16.01
C ALA A 477 2.02 11.70 -15.27
N VAL A 478 2.30 12.98 -14.99
CA VAL A 478 1.38 13.91 -14.33
C VAL A 478 1.31 15.19 -15.16
N SER A 479 0.09 15.54 -15.59
CA SER A 479 -0.14 16.77 -16.34
C SER A 479 -0.06 17.99 -15.43
N LYS A 480 -0.05 19.18 -16.04
CA LYS A 480 -0.28 20.42 -15.31
C LYS A 480 -1.76 20.53 -14.92
N GLY A 481 -2.03 20.89 -13.67
CA GLY A 481 -3.35 21.37 -13.25
C GLY A 481 -3.50 22.86 -13.55
N GLY A 482 -4.71 23.40 -13.48
CA GLY A 482 -4.95 24.80 -13.85
C GLY A 482 -6.23 25.38 -13.28
N LYS A 483 -6.51 26.63 -13.66
CA LYS A 483 -7.81 27.27 -13.42
C LYS A 483 -8.70 27.00 -14.64
N THR A 484 -9.98 26.77 -14.40
CA THR A 484 -11.03 26.72 -15.43
C THR A 484 -12.17 27.65 -15.05
N VAL A 485 -12.74 28.32 -16.03
CA VAL A 485 -13.91 29.19 -15.88
C VAL A 485 -15.02 28.61 -16.75
N ILE A 486 -16.17 28.32 -16.14
CA ILE A 486 -17.39 27.98 -16.85
C ILE A 486 -18.27 29.25 -16.87
N TYR A 487 -18.45 29.84 -18.05
CA TYR A 487 -19.24 31.05 -18.25
C TYR A 487 -20.61 30.74 -18.85
N LYS A 488 -21.56 31.66 -18.65
CA LYS A 488 -22.94 31.51 -19.14
C LYS A 488 -23.07 31.71 -20.64
#